data_AF-A0AAW2ITG1-F1
#
_entry.id   AF-A0AAW2ITG1-F1
#
_cell.length_a   1.000
_cell.length_b   1.000
_cell.length_c   1.000
_cell.angle_alpha   90.00
_cell.angle_beta   90.00
_cell.angle_gamma   90.00
#
_symmetry.space_group_name_H-M   'P 1'
#
loop_
_entity.id
_entity.type
_entity.pdbx_description
1 polymer ?
#
loop_
_entity_poly.entity_id
_entity_poly.type
_entity_poly.pdbx_seq_one_letter_code
_entity_poly.pdbx_strand_id
1 'polypeptide(L)'
;MDLKEDKKQDSEEKKTNSASPKSCSDCHTTRTPLWRGGPAGPKSLCNACGIKYNKKRRQLLGLDTGRSSKKKKRSSVNRSNEVREILKMRFMALGNDMLLQRSGS
;
A
#
# COMPACT_ATOMS: atom_id res chain seq x y z
N MET A 1 -28.27 -27.85 21.58
CA MET A 1 -28.56 -26.83 22.60
C MET A 1 -27.36 -25.91 22.62
N ASP A 2 -27.58 -24.77 21.99
CA ASP A 2 -26.62 -23.81 21.44
C ASP A 2 -25.82 -23.07 22.53
N LEU A 3 -24.49 -23.23 22.53
CA LEU A 3 -23.60 -22.23 23.11
C LEU A 3 -23.28 -21.22 22.01
N LYS A 4 -23.93 -20.06 22.09
CA LYS A 4 -23.69 -18.91 21.21
C LYS A 4 -22.30 -18.34 21.48
N GLU A 5 -21.42 -18.46 20.49
CA GLU A 5 -20.11 -17.83 20.43
C GLU A 5 -20.18 -16.31 20.22
N ASP A 6 -19.09 -15.67 20.62
CA ASP A 6 -18.99 -14.31 21.11
C ASP A 6 -19.40 -13.16 20.18
N LYS A 7 -20.04 -12.20 20.84
CA LYS A 7 -20.40 -10.85 20.41
C LYS A 7 -19.15 -10.06 19.99
N LYS A 8 -18.78 -10.10 18.71
CA LYS A 8 -17.82 -9.15 18.13
C LYS A 8 -18.50 -7.80 17.90
N GLN A 9 -18.37 -6.91 18.88
CA GLN A 9 -18.74 -5.50 18.75
C GLN A 9 -17.81 -4.81 17.74
N ASP A 10 -18.22 -4.72 16.48
CA ASP A 10 -17.69 -3.71 15.56
C ASP A 10 -18.50 -2.43 15.78
N SER A 11 -17.80 -1.42 16.30
CA SER A 11 -18.30 -0.10 16.70
C SER A 11 -19.28 0.53 15.69
N GLU A 12 -20.54 0.65 16.11
CA GLU A 12 -21.55 1.51 15.51
C GLU A 12 -21.16 2.99 15.66
N GLU A 13 -20.68 3.62 14.59
CA GLU A 13 -20.71 5.09 14.47
C GLU A 13 -21.91 5.52 13.63
N LYS A 14 -22.93 6.01 14.36
CA LYS A 14 -24.00 6.95 13.98
C LYS A 14 -24.47 6.91 12.52
N LYS A 15 -25.60 6.24 12.30
CA LYS A 15 -26.51 6.50 11.16
C LYS A 15 -27.08 7.93 11.28
N THR A 16 -26.45 8.92 10.67
CA THR A 16 -27.15 10.17 10.31
C THR A 16 -27.99 9.89 9.06
N ASN A 17 -29.30 9.95 9.27
CA ASN A 17 -30.35 9.65 8.30
C ASN A 17 -30.47 10.75 7.23
N SER A 18 -29.50 10.86 6.33
CA SER A 18 -29.61 11.66 5.11
C SER A 18 -29.20 10.79 3.93
N ALA A 19 -30.18 10.37 3.13
CA ALA A 19 -30.03 9.45 2.00
C ALA A 19 -29.26 10.03 0.80
N SER A 20 -28.28 10.90 1.03
CA SER A 20 -27.30 11.29 0.03
C SER A 20 -26.25 10.18 -0.12
N PRO A 21 -26.03 9.63 -1.32
CA PRO A 21 -24.98 8.65 -1.54
C PRO A 21 -23.64 9.27 -1.11
N LYS A 22 -22.92 8.58 -0.21
CA LYS A 22 -21.58 8.98 0.22
C LYS A 22 -20.70 9.16 -1.02
N SER A 23 -20.10 10.33 -1.17
CA SER A 23 -19.23 10.69 -2.28
C SER A 23 -17.87 11.13 -1.76
N CYS A 24 -16.82 10.83 -2.52
CA CYS A 24 -15.47 11.28 -2.20
C CYS A 24 -15.39 12.81 -2.26
N SER A 25 -14.89 13.47 -1.22
CA SER A 25 -14.76 14.94 -1.20
C SER A 25 -13.80 15.49 -2.27
N ASP A 26 -12.86 14.68 -2.77
CA ASP A 26 -11.88 15.13 -3.77
C ASP A 26 -12.30 14.89 -5.22
N CYS A 27 -12.90 13.72 -5.49
CA CYS A 27 -13.21 13.29 -6.86
C CYS A 27 -14.67 12.91 -7.08
N HIS A 28 -15.52 13.09 -6.07
CA HIS A 28 -16.96 12.85 -6.10
C HIS A 28 -17.39 11.41 -6.47
N THR A 29 -16.46 10.47 -6.56
CA THR A 29 -16.82 9.07 -6.79
C THR A 29 -17.68 8.54 -5.66
N THR A 30 -18.76 7.86 -6.03
CA THR A 30 -19.66 7.15 -5.11
C THR A 30 -19.31 5.67 -5.00
N ARG A 31 -18.40 5.18 -5.85
CA ARG A 31 -17.96 3.78 -5.88
C ARG A 31 -16.47 3.67 -5.55
N THR A 32 -16.17 2.93 -4.50
CA THR A 32 -14.79 2.65 -4.07
C THR A 32 -14.77 1.34 -3.28
N PRO A 33 -13.74 0.49 -3.41
CA PRO A 33 -13.63 -0.74 -2.62
C PRO A 33 -13.37 -0.47 -1.14
N LEU A 34 -12.84 0.71 -0.78
CA LEU A 34 -12.58 1.13 0.58
C LEU A 34 -12.73 2.65 0.71
N TRP A 35 -13.35 3.09 1.80
CA TRP A 35 -13.40 4.49 2.20
C TRP A 35 -12.28 4.78 3.19
N ARG A 36 -11.56 5.89 2.98
CA ARG A 36 -10.44 6.35 3.81
C ARG A 36 -10.78 7.68 4.47
N GLY A 37 -10.15 7.95 5.62
CA GLY A 37 -10.24 9.26 6.26
C GLY A 37 -9.49 10.35 5.47
N GLY A 38 -9.99 11.57 5.54
CA GLY A 38 -9.43 12.74 4.89
C GLY A 38 -9.53 13.98 5.77
N PRO A 39 -9.30 15.18 5.20
CA PRO A 39 -9.40 16.43 5.94
C PRO A 39 -10.83 16.74 6.39
N ALA A 40 -11.84 16.24 5.67
CA ALA A 40 -13.25 16.38 5.99
C ALA A 40 -13.76 15.34 7.03
N GLY A 41 -12.87 14.51 7.58
CA GLY A 41 -13.19 13.55 8.63
C GLY A 41 -13.10 12.07 8.21
N PRO A 42 -13.69 11.16 9.02
CA PRO A 42 -13.63 9.72 8.76
C PRO A 42 -14.39 9.36 7.48
N LYS A 43 -13.83 8.43 6.69
CA LYS A 43 -14.45 7.89 5.46
C LYS A 43 -14.85 8.96 4.42
N SER A 44 -14.21 10.13 4.41
CA SER A 44 -14.52 11.22 3.48
C SER A 44 -13.89 11.07 2.08
N LEU A 45 -12.90 10.18 1.92
CA LEU A 45 -12.17 9.99 0.68
C LEU A 45 -12.33 8.56 0.15
N CYS A 46 -12.31 8.42 -1.17
CA CYS A 46 -12.15 7.12 -1.81
C CYS A 46 -10.76 6.55 -1.56
N ASN A 47 -10.55 5.28 -1.93
CA ASN A 47 -9.28 4.60 -1.70
C ASN A 47 -8.10 5.35 -2.36
N ALA A 48 -8.25 5.76 -3.63
CA ALA A 48 -7.19 6.45 -4.37
C ALA A 48 -6.85 7.81 -3.76
N CYS A 49 -7.85 8.65 -3.49
CA CYS A 49 -7.66 9.98 -2.94
C CYS A 49 -7.10 9.91 -1.51
N GLY A 50 -7.60 8.99 -0.67
CA GLY A 50 -7.10 8.81 0.70
C GLY A 50 -5.63 8.40 0.76
N ILE A 51 -5.17 7.52 -0.14
CA ILE A 51 -3.75 7.17 -0.24
C ILE A 51 -2.90 8.38 -0.64
N LYS A 52 -3.34 9.16 -1.63
CA LYS A 52 -2.64 10.38 -2.08
C LYS A 52 -2.55 11.41 -0.95
N TYR A 53 -3.66 11.63 -0.24
CA TYR A 53 -3.73 12.54 0.90
C TYR A 53 -2.77 12.12 2.01
N ASN A 54 -2.80 10.85 2.44
CA ASN A 54 -1.92 10.37 3.50
C ASN A 54 -0.44 10.47 3.11
N LYS A 55 -0.11 10.18 1.85
CA LYS A 55 1.25 10.37 1.34
C LYS A 55 1.69 11.84 1.45
N LYS A 56 0.88 12.78 0.97
CA LYS A 56 1.18 14.22 1.06
C LYS A 56 1.30 14.66 2.52
N ARG A 57 0.43 14.19 3.40
CA ARG A 57 0.46 14.48 4.84
C ARG A 57 1.75 13.98 5.50
N ARG A 58 2.15 12.72 5.24
CA ARG A 58 3.40 12.16 5.78
C ARG A 58 4.64 12.89 5.28
N GLN A 59 4.63 13.33 4.02
CA GLN A 59 5.71 14.15 3.44
C GLN A 59 5.80 15.52 4.13
N LEU A 60 4.66 16.18 4.35
CA LEU A 60 4.63 17.49 5.01
C LEU A 60 5.10 17.42 6.47
N LEU A 61 4.80 16.32 7.17
CA LEU A 61 5.22 16.14 8.56
C LEU A 61 6.67 15.65 8.71
N GLY A 62 7.40 15.44 7.62
CA GLY A 62 8.78 14.93 7.68
C GLY A 62 8.88 13.47 8.15
N LEU A 63 7.76 12.74 8.21
CA LEU A 63 7.68 11.32 8.60
C LEU A 63 8.06 10.37 7.44
N ASP A 64 8.65 10.90 6.37
CA ASP A 64 9.16 10.13 5.25
C ASP A 64 10.60 9.70 5.52
N THR A 65 10.76 8.70 6.38
CA THR A 65 12.01 7.94 6.47
C THR A 65 12.13 7.03 5.24
N GLY A 66 12.62 7.57 4.12
CA GLY A 66 13.19 6.75 3.04
C GLY A 66 12.31 6.40 1.85
N ARG A 67 11.31 7.23 1.48
CA ARG A 67 10.58 7.03 0.20
C ARG A 67 10.49 8.30 -0.66
N SER A 68 11.25 9.32 -0.31
CA SER A 68 11.47 10.51 -1.10
C SER A 68 12.17 10.13 -2.40
N SER A 69 11.46 10.31 -3.51
CA SER A 69 12.07 10.56 -4.82
C SER A 69 12.88 9.45 -5.48
N LYS A 70 12.40 8.20 -5.45
CA LYS A 70 12.46 7.37 -6.67
C LYS A 70 11.09 7.41 -7.33
N LYS A 71 10.79 8.55 -7.97
CA LYS A 71 10.16 8.49 -9.29
C LYS A 71 11.10 7.64 -10.16
N LYS A 72 11.09 6.31 -10.03
CA LYS A 72 11.34 5.49 -11.20
C LYS A 72 10.22 5.91 -12.13
N LYS A 73 10.55 6.80 -13.08
CA LYS A 73 9.83 6.81 -14.36
C LYS A 73 9.64 5.33 -14.65
N ARG A 74 8.40 4.88 -14.84
CA ARG A 74 8.18 3.59 -15.49
C ARG A 74 8.72 3.77 -16.92
N SER A 75 10.04 3.81 -17.08
CA SER A 75 10.67 3.55 -18.35
C SER A 75 10.20 2.15 -18.70
N SER A 76 9.66 2.02 -19.90
CA SER A 76 9.39 0.75 -20.55
C SER A 76 10.70 -0.07 -20.62
N VAL A 77 11.10 -0.66 -19.50
CA VAL A 77 12.18 -1.64 -19.45
C VAL A 77 11.46 -2.97 -19.43
N ASN A 78 11.65 -3.70 -20.52
CA ASN A 78 11.07 -5.01 -20.76
C ASN A 78 11.18 -5.89 -19.49
N ARG A 79 10.04 -6.26 -18.88
CA ARG A 79 9.98 -7.05 -17.63
C ARG A 79 10.84 -8.31 -17.70
N SER A 80 10.97 -8.88 -18.88
CA SER A 80 11.80 -10.06 -19.16
C SER A 80 13.29 -9.83 -18.90
N ASN A 81 13.80 -8.60 -19.08
CA ASN A 81 15.20 -8.28 -18.83
C ASN A 81 15.49 -8.11 -17.34
N GLU A 82 14.55 -7.56 -16.55
CA GLU A 82 14.70 -7.41 -15.09
C GLU A 82 14.82 -8.77 -14.39
N VAL A 83 13.96 -9.73 -14.74
CA VAL A 83 13.99 -11.07 -14.15
C VAL A 83 15.27 -11.82 -14.52
N ARG A 84 15.76 -11.67 -15.76
CA ARG A 84 17.03 -12.28 -16.21
C ARG A 84 18.23 -11.74 -15.42
N GLU A 85 18.28 -10.43 -15.18
CA GLU A 85 19.37 -9.83 -14.40
C GLU A 85 19.34 -10.24 -12.93
N ILE A 86 18.15 -10.31 -12.31
CA ILE A 86 18.02 -10.81 -10.94
C ILE A 86 18.47 -12.27 -10.83
N LEU A 87 18.09 -13.10 -11.82
CA LEU A 87 18.48 -14.51 -11.83
C LEU A 87 19.99 -14.68 -12.06
N LYS A 88 20.60 -13.90 -12.95
CA LYS A 88 22.07 -13.86 -13.13
C LYS A 88 22.79 -13.45 -11.85
N MET A 89 22.32 -12.41 -11.16
CA MET A 89 22.91 -11.96 -9.89
C MET A 89 22.86 -13.06 -8.83
N ARG A 90 21.72 -13.76 -8.71
CA ARG A 90 21.60 -14.90 -7.79
C ARG A 90 22.51 -16.06 -8.18
N PHE A 91 22.62 -16.38 -9.47
CA PHE A 91 23.49 -17.44 -9.95
C PHE A 91 24.98 -17.13 -9.70
N MET A 92 25.41 -15.90 -9.95
CA MET A 92 26.78 -15.46 -9.65
C MET A 92 27.06 -15.46 -8.14
N ALA A 93 26.11 -15.04 -7.30
CA ALA A 93 26.27 -15.09 -5.84
C ALA A 93 26.44 -16.53 -5.32
N LEU A 94 25.66 -17.48 -5.85
CA LEU A 94 25.80 -18.90 -5.51
C LEU A 94 27.12 -19.50 -6.04
N GLY A 95 27.56 -19.10 -7.25
CA GLY A 95 28.84 -19.52 -7.81
C GLY A 95 30.05 -19.02 -7.02
N ASN A 96 29.96 -17.79 -6.50
CA ASN A 96 31.01 -17.21 -5.65
C ASN A 96 31.09 -17.90 -4.27
N ASP A 97 29.95 -18.37 -3.74
CA ASP A 97 29.86 -19.13 -2.48
C ASP A 97 30.56 -20.50 -2.59
N MET A 98 30.45 -21.17 -3.75
CA MET A 98 31.09 -22.46 -4.03
C MET A 98 32.62 -22.37 -4.22
N LEU A 99 33.14 -21.20 -4.59
CA LEU A 99 34.58 -20.96 -4.79
C LEU A 99 35.33 -20.69 -3.48
N LEU A 100 34.65 -20.14 -2.46
CA LEU A 100 35.24 -19.89 -1.13
C LEU A 100 35.31 -21.13 -0.25
N GLN A 101 34.54 -22.18 -0.55
CA GLN A 101 34.56 -23.43 0.24
C GLN A 101 35.75 -24.34 -0.08
N ARG A 102 36.53 -24.08 -1.14
CA ARG A 102 37.63 -24.96 -1.57
C ARG A 102 39.04 -24.46 -1.21
N SER A 103 39.15 -23.33 -0.52
CA SER A 103 40.42 -22.77 -0.03
C SER A 103 40.62 -22.96 1.48
N GLY A 104 39.88 -23.89 2.10
CA GLY A 104 39.97 -24.21 3.52
C GLY A 104 40.23 -25.70 3.75
N SER A 105 41.37 -26.20 3.28
CA SER A 105 42.02 -27.43 3.74
C SER A 105 43.50 -27.34 3.43
#